data_AF-U3UAI6-F1
#
_entry.id   AF-U3UAI6-F1
#
_cell.length_a   1.000
_cell.length_b   1.000
_cell.length_c   1.000
_cell.angle_alpha   90.00
_cell.angle_beta   90.00
_cell.angle_gamma   90.00
#
_symmetry.space_group_name_H-M   'P 1'
#
loop_
_entity.id
_entity.type
_entity.pdbx_description
1 polymer ?
#
loop_
_entity_poly.entity_id
_entity_poly.type
_entity_poly.pdbx_seq_one_letter_code
_entity_poly.pdbx_strand_id
1 'polypeptide(L)'
;MIALAACAGRSAVAPSYQQELFSTGASPFARTYDATVNETCEAARRALLSQGFLTTIGQPDTVDATKNFQPNADTHVVVSFHVVCTPGENATNQSIAYVNAVQDGYALKKSDTSASVGLSLLGSLSLPIRSNSDAMVKISSETVPAGKFYDRFFNLMSHYLNTVPRSAPVATDEVKSKPLAPSLIVNSPELTPTPIVVQTPAAATAIQASDAVAAGASEASAAAAPQPPHSTATQ
;
A
#
# COMPACT_ATOMS: atom_id res chain seq x y z
N MET A 1 34.80 10.90 53.62
CA MET A 1 35.54 11.37 52.43
C MET A 1 35.82 10.14 51.57
N ILE A 2 34.83 9.58 50.89
CA ILE A 2 34.41 9.86 49.50
C ILE A 2 35.61 9.96 48.55
N ALA A 3 35.79 8.94 47.70
CA ALA A 3 35.94 9.10 46.25
C ALA A 3 35.91 7.72 45.56
N LEU A 4 34.72 7.26 45.15
CA LEU A 4 34.59 6.23 44.12
C LEU A 4 34.54 6.96 42.77
N ALA A 5 35.67 7.01 42.07
CA ALA A 5 35.74 7.51 40.70
C ALA A 5 35.21 6.44 39.75
N ALA A 6 33.91 6.49 39.45
CA ALA A 6 33.32 5.73 38.36
C ALA A 6 33.64 6.42 37.03
N CYS A 7 34.62 5.90 36.29
CA CYS A 7 34.83 6.27 34.88
C CYS A 7 33.66 5.72 34.06
N ALA A 8 32.66 6.56 33.81
CA ALA A 8 31.68 6.35 32.76
C ALA A 8 32.39 6.42 31.40
N GLY A 9 32.89 5.28 30.94
CA GLY A 9 33.30 5.11 29.55
C GLY A 9 32.06 5.28 28.67
N ARG A 10 31.98 6.41 27.98
CA ARG A 10 31.04 6.59 26.87
C ARG A 10 31.43 5.59 25.79
N SER A 11 30.79 4.43 25.76
CA SER A 11 30.81 3.57 24.59
C SER A 11 30.28 4.40 23.43
N ALA A 12 31.18 4.85 22.56
CA ALA A 12 30.79 5.39 21.27
C ALA A 12 29.99 4.28 20.59
N VAL A 13 28.69 4.53 20.37
CA VAL A 13 27.85 3.61 19.61
C VAL A 13 28.45 3.56 18.22
N ALA A 14 29.11 2.45 17.90
CA ALA A 14 29.64 2.20 16.57
C ALA A 14 28.49 2.37 15.56
N PRO A 15 28.72 3.05 14.42
CA PRO A 15 27.69 3.20 13.41
C PRO A 15 27.20 1.83 12.94
N SER A 16 25.88 1.70 12.75
CA SER A 16 25.18 0.41 12.57
C SER A 16 25.70 -0.45 11.42
N TYR A 17 26.31 0.14 10.39
CA TYR A 17 26.94 -0.60 9.29
C TYR A 17 28.19 -1.39 9.70
N GLN A 18 28.83 -1.04 10.82
CA GLN A 18 30.01 -1.77 11.31
C GLN A 18 29.66 -3.13 11.94
N GLN A 19 28.38 -3.38 12.22
CA GLN A 19 27.90 -4.71 12.59
C GLN A 19 27.68 -5.63 11.38
N GLU A 20 27.82 -5.14 10.14
CA GLU A 20 27.77 -6.00 8.95
C GLU A 20 29.05 -6.83 8.84
N LEU A 21 28.93 -8.12 9.16
CA LEU A 21 30.07 -9.04 9.23
C LEU A 21 30.45 -9.65 7.88
N PHE A 22 29.61 -9.47 6.84
CA PHE A 22 29.79 -10.03 5.48
C PHE A 22 30.30 -11.48 5.48
N SER A 23 29.74 -12.33 6.35
CA SER A 23 30.17 -13.71 6.50
C SER A 23 29.67 -14.59 5.35
N THR A 24 30.42 -15.63 5.00
CA THR A 24 30.04 -16.63 3.99
C THR A 24 28.98 -17.65 4.46
N GLY A 25 28.44 -17.47 5.67
CA GLY A 25 27.39 -18.33 6.22
C GLY A 25 26.01 -18.07 5.62
N ALA A 26 24.99 -18.78 6.14
CA ALA A 26 23.60 -18.57 5.72
C ALA A 26 23.16 -17.12 5.97
N SER A 27 22.79 -16.41 4.89
CA SER A 27 22.28 -15.05 4.99
C SER A 27 20.84 -15.04 5.49
N PRO A 28 20.48 -14.19 6.48
CA PRO A 28 19.10 -14.07 6.92
C PRO A 28 18.19 -13.39 5.88
N PHE A 29 18.78 -12.81 4.83
CA PHE A 29 18.11 -12.12 3.74
C PHE A 29 18.01 -12.99 2.48
N ALA A 30 18.45 -14.25 2.52
CA ALA A 30 18.41 -15.15 1.37
C ALA A 30 17.82 -16.51 1.73
N ARG A 31 17.07 -17.12 0.81
CA ARG A 31 16.66 -18.52 0.92
C ARG A 31 16.61 -19.21 -0.44
N THR A 32 17.10 -20.44 -0.48
CA THR A 32 17.03 -21.33 -1.64
C THR A 32 15.70 -22.08 -1.67
N TYR A 33 15.14 -22.24 -2.88
CA TYR A 33 13.92 -23.00 -3.14
C TYR A 33 14.14 -23.95 -4.32
N ASP A 34 13.51 -25.13 -4.23
CA ASP A 34 13.46 -26.13 -5.31
C ASP A 34 12.36 -25.76 -6.33
N ALA A 35 12.53 -24.59 -6.93
CA ALA A 35 11.61 -23.95 -7.86
C ALA A 35 12.41 -23.09 -8.85
N THR A 36 11.92 -22.91 -10.09
CA THR A 36 12.50 -21.96 -11.04
C THR A 36 12.39 -20.52 -10.53
N VAL A 37 13.21 -19.62 -11.08
CA VAL A 37 13.22 -18.19 -10.75
C VAL A 37 11.82 -17.56 -10.81
N ASN A 38 11.06 -17.86 -11.87
CA ASN A 38 9.74 -17.28 -12.08
C ASN A 38 8.74 -17.70 -10.99
N GLU A 39 8.77 -18.97 -10.59
CA GLU A 39 7.88 -19.47 -9.53
C GLU A 39 8.17 -18.86 -8.18
N THR A 40 9.46 -18.77 -7.83
CA THR A 40 9.90 -18.26 -6.55
C THR A 40 9.46 -16.81 -6.40
N CYS A 41 9.58 -16.03 -7.48
CA CYS A 41 9.11 -14.65 -7.48
C CYS A 41 7.59 -14.52 -7.57
N GLU A 42 6.88 -15.42 -8.27
CA GLU A 42 5.42 -15.48 -8.19
C GLU A 42 4.91 -15.86 -6.79
N ALA A 43 5.61 -16.77 -6.09
CA ALA A 43 5.32 -17.10 -4.71
C ALA A 43 5.60 -15.93 -3.76
N ALA A 44 6.69 -15.19 -3.97
CA ALA A 44 6.96 -13.94 -3.25
C ALA A 44 5.85 -12.91 -3.45
N ARG A 45 5.42 -12.69 -4.71
CA ARG A 45 4.31 -11.80 -5.06
C ARG A 45 3.03 -12.21 -4.35
N ARG A 46 2.65 -13.49 -4.39
CA ARG A 46 1.46 -14.01 -3.72
C ARG A 46 1.55 -13.87 -2.20
N ALA A 47 2.71 -14.18 -1.61
CA ALA A 47 2.96 -13.97 -0.19
C ALA A 47 2.76 -12.50 0.19
N LEU A 48 3.34 -11.55 -0.53
CA LEU A 48 3.20 -10.13 -0.25
C LEU A 48 1.75 -9.64 -0.39
N LEU A 49 1.07 -10.03 -1.48
CA LEU A 49 -0.34 -9.71 -1.71
C LEU A 49 -1.24 -10.26 -0.59
N SER A 50 -0.99 -11.48 -0.11
CA SER A 50 -1.76 -12.09 0.99
C SER A 50 -1.61 -11.35 2.31
N GLN A 51 -0.50 -10.63 2.49
CA GLN A 51 -0.23 -9.79 3.66
C GLN A 51 -0.75 -8.34 3.48
N GLY A 52 -1.40 -8.04 2.34
CA GLY A 52 -1.95 -6.72 2.01
C GLY A 52 -0.91 -5.71 1.56
N PHE A 53 0.24 -6.15 1.04
CA PHE A 53 1.17 -5.28 0.34
C PHE A 53 0.69 -5.00 -1.08
N LEU A 54 0.91 -3.77 -1.55
CA LEU A 54 0.70 -3.39 -2.94
C LEU A 54 1.96 -3.69 -3.74
N THR A 55 1.88 -4.61 -4.69
CA THR A 55 3.03 -5.00 -5.52
C THR A 55 3.12 -4.12 -6.76
N THR A 56 4.33 -3.68 -7.09
CA THR A 56 4.62 -2.99 -8.36
C THR A 56 5.09 -4.02 -9.39
N ILE A 57 4.55 -3.93 -10.62
CA ILE A 57 4.97 -4.81 -11.71
C ILE A 57 6.28 -4.25 -12.27
N GLY A 58 7.39 -4.97 -12.01
CA GLY A 58 8.72 -4.64 -12.54
C GLY A 58 9.17 -5.67 -13.57
N GLN A 59 10.00 -6.62 -13.13
CA GLN A 59 10.60 -7.69 -13.93
C GLN A 59 10.10 -9.07 -13.47
N PRO A 60 10.18 -10.14 -14.28
CA PRO A 60 9.70 -11.47 -13.89
C PRO A 60 10.52 -12.13 -12.76
N ASP A 61 11.73 -11.64 -12.52
CA ASP A 61 12.67 -12.11 -11.49
C ASP A 61 12.72 -11.18 -10.27
N THR A 62 11.86 -10.17 -10.22
CA THR A 62 11.88 -9.13 -9.19
C THR A 62 10.47 -8.80 -8.71
N VAL A 63 10.30 -8.64 -7.41
CA VAL A 63 9.03 -8.19 -6.82
C VAL A 63 9.29 -7.06 -5.83
N ASP A 64 8.75 -5.89 -6.16
CA ASP A 64 8.68 -4.76 -5.25
C ASP A 64 7.28 -4.66 -4.67
N ALA A 65 7.18 -4.34 -3.37
CA ALA A 65 5.90 -4.13 -2.75
C ALA A 65 5.95 -3.15 -1.58
N THR A 66 4.88 -2.41 -1.36
CA THR A 66 4.80 -1.44 -0.25
C THR A 66 3.54 -1.65 0.58
N LYS A 67 3.64 -1.32 1.87
CA LYS A 67 2.50 -1.25 2.78
C LYS A 67 2.64 -0.08 3.72
N ASN A 68 1.56 0.68 3.83
CA ASN A 68 1.48 1.86 4.66
C ASN A 68 0.81 1.53 6.01
N PHE A 69 1.34 2.11 7.07
CA PHE A 69 0.84 2.01 8.43
C PHE A 69 0.74 3.42 9.02
N GLN A 70 -0.32 3.68 9.78
CA GLN A 70 -0.50 4.92 10.51
C GLN A 70 -0.76 4.60 11.99
N PRO A 71 0.30 4.41 12.80
CA PRO A 71 0.15 4.04 14.21
C PRO A 71 -0.62 5.09 15.03
N ASN A 72 -0.48 6.37 14.67
CA ASN A 72 -1.24 7.50 15.23
C ASN A 72 -1.38 8.62 14.19
N ALA A 73 -2.17 9.65 14.49
CA ALA A 73 -2.54 10.70 13.53
C ALA A 73 -1.34 11.47 12.94
N ASP A 74 -0.26 11.63 13.70
CA ASP A 74 0.90 12.45 13.32
C ASP A 74 2.09 11.62 12.79
N THR A 75 1.96 10.28 12.72
CA THR A 75 3.03 9.38 12.26
C THR A 75 2.58 8.48 11.13
N HIS A 76 3.41 8.36 10.11
CA HIS A 76 3.18 7.46 8.98
C HIS A 76 4.42 6.59 8.78
N VAL A 77 4.21 5.29 8.59
CA VAL A 77 5.28 4.32 8.39
C VAL A 77 5.03 3.57 7.09
N VAL A 78 6.05 3.48 6.25
CA VAL A 78 6.01 2.74 4.99
C VAL A 78 6.98 1.58 5.09
N VAL A 79 6.50 0.36 4.88
CA VAL A 79 7.36 -0.81 4.73
C VAL A 79 7.43 -1.16 3.26
N SER A 80 8.65 -1.16 2.71
CA SER A 80 8.94 -1.45 1.32
C SER A 80 9.76 -2.74 1.22
N PHE A 81 9.22 -3.74 0.54
CA PHE A 81 9.91 -4.97 0.17
C PHE A 81 10.54 -4.82 -1.21
N HIS A 82 11.74 -5.39 -1.34
CA HIS A 82 12.40 -5.67 -2.60
C HIS A 82 12.87 -7.12 -2.58
N VAL A 83 12.34 -7.92 -3.50
CA VAL A 83 12.67 -9.35 -3.67
C VAL A 83 13.30 -9.53 -5.04
N VAL A 84 14.44 -10.21 -5.09
CA VAL A 84 15.12 -10.61 -6.33
C VAL A 84 15.34 -12.12 -6.31
N CYS A 85 14.88 -12.81 -7.34
CA CYS A 85 15.06 -14.24 -7.50
C CYS A 85 16.14 -14.52 -8.55
N THR A 86 17.14 -15.33 -8.22
CA THR A 86 18.21 -15.72 -9.16
C THR A 86 18.28 -17.23 -9.31
N PRO A 87 18.89 -17.75 -10.39
CA PRO A 87 19.18 -19.17 -10.50
C PRO A 87 20.03 -19.65 -9.30
N GLY A 88 19.74 -20.86 -8.81
CA GLY A 88 20.53 -21.56 -7.80
C GLY A 88 21.69 -22.34 -8.42
N GLU A 89 22.25 -23.29 -7.67
CA GLU A 89 23.30 -24.19 -8.19
C GLU A 89 22.77 -25.03 -9.36
N ASN A 90 21.52 -25.50 -9.24
CA ASN A 90 20.80 -26.18 -10.32
C ASN A 90 19.85 -25.20 -11.02
N ALA A 91 20.37 -24.40 -11.94
CA ALA A 91 19.63 -23.31 -12.59
C ALA A 91 18.28 -23.70 -13.23
N THR A 92 18.07 -24.99 -13.55
CA THR A 92 16.82 -25.49 -14.16
C THR A 92 15.66 -25.60 -13.17
N ASN A 93 15.91 -25.97 -11.91
CA ASN A 93 14.84 -26.28 -10.94
C ASN A 93 15.12 -25.72 -9.54
N GLN A 94 16.15 -24.89 -9.40
CA GLN A 94 16.52 -24.28 -8.13
C GLN A 94 16.75 -22.80 -8.33
N SER A 95 16.31 -22.02 -7.36
CA SER A 95 16.51 -20.57 -7.32
C SER A 95 16.78 -20.10 -5.90
N ILE A 96 17.36 -18.91 -5.79
CA ILE A 96 17.63 -18.23 -4.53
C ILE A 96 16.83 -16.94 -4.54
N ALA A 97 16.02 -16.71 -3.50
CA ALA A 97 15.35 -15.43 -3.28
C ALA A 97 16.17 -14.59 -2.31
N TYR A 98 16.59 -13.40 -2.75
CA TYR A 98 17.18 -12.36 -1.93
C TYR A 98 16.09 -11.33 -1.59
N VAL A 99 15.93 -11.02 -0.31
CA VAL A 99 14.84 -10.20 0.19
C VAL A 99 15.40 -9.12 1.09
N ASN A 100 15.02 -7.88 0.79
CA ASN A 100 15.25 -6.74 1.66
C ASN A 100 13.92 -6.06 1.97
N ALA A 101 13.72 -5.68 3.22
CA ALA A 101 12.61 -4.85 3.64
C ALA A 101 13.14 -3.60 4.35
N VAL A 102 12.69 -2.43 3.93
CA VAL A 102 13.05 -1.14 4.54
C VAL A 102 11.80 -0.51 5.13
N GLN A 103 11.94 0.02 6.34
CA GLN A 103 10.93 0.80 7.03
C GLN A 103 11.30 2.27 7.01
N ASP A 104 10.44 3.09 6.41
CA ASP A 104 10.55 4.54 6.41
C ASP A 104 9.53 5.14 7.38
N GLY A 105 10.01 5.96 8.32
CA GLY A 105 9.16 6.70 9.25
C GLY A 105 9.00 8.16 8.82
N TYR A 106 7.78 8.66 8.87
CA TYR A 106 7.40 10.03 8.58
C TYR A 106 6.66 10.62 9.77
N ALA A 107 6.93 11.88 10.08
CA ALA A 107 6.21 12.63 11.11
C ALA A 107 5.72 13.97 10.57
N LEU A 108 4.62 14.44 11.15
CA LEU A 108 4.08 15.75 10.86
C LEU A 108 4.94 16.84 11.51
N LYS A 109 5.56 17.69 10.69
CA LYS A 109 6.25 18.88 11.13
C LYS A 109 5.30 20.07 11.03
N LYS A 110 4.93 20.62 12.19
CA LYS A 110 4.24 21.91 12.33
C LYS A 110 5.27 23.04 12.35
N SER A 111 5.17 23.98 11.41
CA SER A 111 5.99 25.19 11.43
C SER A 111 5.09 26.42 11.55
N ASP A 112 5.32 27.25 12.57
CA ASP A 112 4.65 28.54 12.72
C ASP A 112 5.40 29.60 11.89
N THR A 113 4.78 30.13 10.84
CA THR A 113 5.33 31.27 10.07
C THR A 113 4.63 32.56 10.47
N SER A 114 5.36 33.55 10.98
CA SER A 114 4.82 34.88 11.30
C SER A 114 5.17 35.89 10.19
N ALA A 115 4.19 36.68 9.75
CA ALA A 115 4.40 37.79 8.82
C ALA A 115 4.45 39.12 9.59
N SER A 116 5.59 39.81 9.55
CA SER A 116 5.70 41.17 10.12
C SER A 116 5.36 42.21 9.07
N VAL A 117 4.40 43.09 9.35
CA VAL A 117 4.11 44.25 8.50
C VAL A 117 4.91 45.44 9.01
N GLY A 118 5.86 45.92 8.21
CA GLY A 118 6.64 47.12 8.50
C GLY A 118 5.85 48.38 8.12
N LEU A 119 5.42 49.16 9.12
CA LEU A 119 4.86 50.49 8.90
C LEU A 119 6.00 51.51 9.01
N SER A 120 6.51 51.96 7.86
CA SER A 120 7.49 53.04 7.81
C SER A 120 6.90 54.28 8.46
N LEU A 121 7.61 54.80 9.47
CA LEU A 121 7.41 56.02 10.27
C LEU A 121 6.95 55.82 11.73
N LEU A 122 6.40 54.66 12.14
CA LEU A 122 5.86 54.51 13.52
C LEU A 122 6.13 53.16 14.23
N GLY A 123 6.91 52.27 13.63
CA GLY A 123 7.27 50.97 14.24
C GLY A 123 6.45 49.80 13.70
N SER A 124 7.04 48.61 13.73
CA SER A 124 6.47 47.38 13.19
C SER A 124 5.39 46.82 14.11
N LEU A 125 4.21 46.52 13.57
CA LEU A 125 3.20 45.72 14.26
C LEU A 125 3.29 44.28 13.74
N SER A 126 3.82 43.38 14.56
CA SER A 126 3.79 41.94 14.30
C SER A 126 2.44 41.39 14.75
N LEU A 127 1.54 41.12 13.80
CA LEU A 127 0.39 40.27 14.08
C LEU A 127 0.84 38.81 13.95
N PRO A 128 0.64 37.95 14.96
CA PRO A 128 0.86 36.52 14.80
C PRO A 128 -0.23 35.98 13.86
N ILE A 129 0.02 36.05 12.55
CA ILE A 129 -0.77 35.29 11.58
C ILE A 129 -0.33 33.84 11.78
N ARG A 130 -1.12 33.06 12.53
CA ARG A 130 -0.83 31.65 12.77
C ARG A 130 -1.08 30.85 11.48
N SER A 131 -0.11 30.87 10.58
CA SER A 131 0.00 29.91 9.48
C SER A 131 0.74 28.69 10.00
N ASN A 132 0.01 27.60 10.26
CA ASN A 132 0.63 26.29 10.45
C ASN A 132 0.81 25.67 9.06
N SER A 133 2.06 25.42 8.66
CA SER A 133 2.34 24.47 7.59
C SER A 133 2.51 23.08 8.21
N ASP A 134 1.60 22.18 7.86
CA ASP A 134 1.66 20.77 8.20
C ASP A 134 2.34 20.04 7.03
N ALA A 135 3.56 19.52 7.26
CA ALA A 135 4.30 18.76 6.26
C ALA A 135 4.78 17.43 6.85
N MET A 136 4.59 16.34 6.11
CA MET A 136 5.23 15.07 6.46
C MET A 136 6.70 15.11 6.04
N VAL A 137 7.60 14.93 7.01
CA VAL A 137 9.03 14.81 6.77
C VAL A 137 9.48 13.39 7.11
N LYS A 138 10.36 12.82 6.28
CA LYS A 138 10.98 11.53 6.57
C LYS A 138 11.94 11.69 7.75
N ILE A 139 11.68 10.99 8.84
CA ILE A 139 12.44 11.06 10.09
C ILE A 139 13.30 9.81 10.34
N SER A 140 12.99 8.69 9.70
CA SER A 140 13.81 7.47 9.76
C SER A 140 13.76 6.67 8.45
N SER A 141 14.81 5.90 8.22
CA SER A 141 14.92 4.92 7.13
C SER A 141 15.83 3.80 7.62
N GLU A 142 15.26 2.63 7.86
CA GLU A 142 15.97 1.53 8.49
C GLU A 142 15.60 0.21 7.81
N THR A 143 16.58 -0.64 7.56
CA THR A 143 16.31 -2.03 7.17
C THR A 143 15.60 -2.74 8.31
N VAL A 144 14.51 -3.43 8.00
CA VAL A 144 13.77 -4.22 8.99
C VAL A 144 14.71 -5.29 9.56
N PRO A 145 14.85 -5.40 10.89
CA PRO A 145 15.77 -6.34 11.50
C PRO A 145 15.51 -7.80 11.08
N ALA A 146 16.61 -8.52 10.88
CA ALA A 146 16.59 -9.96 10.61
C ALA A 146 15.91 -10.77 11.75
N GLY A 147 15.54 -12.02 11.45
CA GLY A 147 14.93 -12.97 12.38
C GLY A 147 13.52 -13.36 11.97
N LYS A 148 12.60 -13.43 12.96
CA LYS A 148 11.23 -13.95 12.76
C LYS A 148 10.44 -13.24 11.66
N PHE A 149 10.80 -12.02 11.28
CA PHE A 149 10.17 -11.31 10.17
C PHE A 149 10.43 -12.01 8.84
N TYR A 150 11.71 -12.18 8.47
CA TYR A 150 12.11 -12.87 7.23
C TYR A 150 11.77 -14.36 7.28
N ASP A 151 11.93 -15.03 8.43
CA ASP A 151 11.55 -16.44 8.55
C ASP A 151 10.08 -16.69 8.21
N ARG A 152 9.19 -15.82 8.71
CA ARG A 152 7.75 -15.91 8.41
C ARG A 152 7.47 -15.63 6.94
N PHE A 153 8.13 -14.65 6.36
CA PHE A 153 7.99 -14.34 4.94
C PHE A 153 8.43 -15.51 4.06
N PHE A 154 9.62 -16.06 4.31
CA PHE A 154 10.15 -17.19 3.57
C PHE A 154 9.31 -18.47 3.74
N ASN A 155 8.82 -18.74 4.95
CA ASN A 155 7.91 -19.88 5.17
C ASN A 155 6.59 -19.70 4.41
N LEU A 156 6.09 -18.46 4.28
CA LEU A 156 4.90 -18.16 3.50
C LEU A 156 5.15 -18.33 1.98
N MET A 157 6.33 -17.94 1.49
CA MET A 157 6.76 -18.25 0.12
C MET A 157 6.80 -19.77 -0.12
N SER A 158 7.42 -20.54 0.79
CA SER A 158 7.41 -22.01 0.72
C SER A 158 5.98 -22.55 0.66
N HIS A 159 5.06 -21.99 1.44
CA HIS A 159 3.66 -22.41 1.40
C HIS A 159 3.06 -22.20 0.01
N TYR A 160 3.20 -21.02 -0.59
CA TYR A 160 2.66 -20.73 -1.92
C TYR A 160 3.28 -21.57 -3.03
N LEU A 161 4.58 -21.90 -2.94
CA LEU A 161 5.23 -22.81 -3.88
C LEU A 161 4.65 -24.22 -3.83
N ASN A 162 4.26 -24.69 -2.64
CA ASN A 162 3.77 -26.06 -2.44
C ASN A 162 2.26 -26.20 -2.65
N THR A 163 1.47 -25.15 -2.46
CA THR A 163 0.00 -25.22 -2.46
C THR A 163 -0.67 -24.64 -3.69
N VAL A 164 -0.01 -23.76 -4.45
CA VAL A 164 -0.59 -23.21 -5.66
C VAL A 164 -0.29 -24.16 -6.81
N PRO A 165 -1.33 -24.68 -7.51
CA PRO A 165 -1.14 -25.46 -8.71
C PRO A 165 -0.29 -24.66 -9.67
N ARG A 166 0.85 -25.23 -10.04
CA ARG A 166 1.66 -24.71 -11.11
C ARG A 166 0.80 -24.69 -12.36
N SER A 167 0.40 -23.50 -12.79
CA SER A 167 -0.21 -23.30 -14.10
C SER A 167 0.85 -23.59 -15.14
N ALA A 168 1.09 -24.87 -15.42
CA ALA A 168 1.82 -25.26 -16.60
C ALA A 168 1.05 -24.68 -17.80
N PRO A 169 1.73 -24.04 -18.77
CA PRO A 169 1.07 -23.73 -20.03
C PRO A 169 0.49 -25.05 -20.55
N VAL A 170 -0.83 -25.06 -20.79
CA VAL A 170 -1.49 -26.19 -21.43
C VAL A 170 -0.73 -26.40 -22.73
N ALA A 171 -0.05 -27.55 -22.86
CA ALA A 171 0.61 -27.91 -24.11
C ALA A 171 -0.44 -27.78 -25.21
N THR A 172 -0.12 -27.05 -26.28
CA THR A 172 -0.99 -26.84 -27.44
C THR A 172 -1.15 -28.13 -28.26
N ASP A 173 -1.22 -29.29 -27.61
CA ASP A 173 -1.73 -30.50 -28.23
C ASP A 173 -3.24 -30.31 -28.34
N GLU A 174 -3.65 -30.04 -29.58
CA GLU A 174 -5.00 -30.08 -30.13
C GLU A 174 -6.11 -30.13 -29.07
N VAL A 175 -6.64 -28.95 -28.71
CA VAL A 175 -7.83 -28.83 -27.86
C VAL A 175 -9.00 -29.55 -28.55
N LYS A 176 -9.16 -30.83 -28.26
CA LYS A 176 -10.27 -31.64 -28.76
C LYS A 176 -11.51 -31.30 -27.97
N SER A 177 -12.21 -30.26 -28.43
CA SER A 177 -13.55 -29.94 -27.95
C SER A 177 -14.49 -31.08 -28.35
N LYS A 178 -14.82 -31.96 -27.39
CA LYS A 178 -15.96 -32.86 -27.50
C LYS A 178 -17.20 -32.00 -27.17
N PRO A 179 -18.11 -31.74 -28.12
CA PRO A 179 -19.38 -31.12 -27.78
C PRO A 179 -20.05 -32.00 -26.74
N LEU A 180 -20.42 -31.44 -25.59
CA LEU A 180 -21.27 -32.14 -24.64
C LEU A 180 -22.58 -32.43 -25.38
N ALA A 181 -23.00 -33.70 -25.36
CA ALA A 181 -24.29 -34.08 -25.94
C ALA A 181 -25.39 -33.21 -25.30
N PRO A 182 -26.39 -32.75 -26.05
CA PRO A 182 -27.49 -31.99 -25.49
C PRO A 182 -28.10 -32.78 -24.33
N SER A 183 -28.16 -32.15 -23.16
CA SER A 183 -28.74 -32.74 -21.96
C SER A 183 -30.10 -33.33 -22.31
N LEU A 184 -30.26 -34.64 -22.08
CA LEU A 184 -31.58 -35.26 -22.12
C LEU A 184 -32.47 -34.47 -21.17
N ILE A 185 -33.57 -33.96 -21.73
CA ILE A 185 -34.61 -33.25 -20.99
C ILE A 185 -35.03 -34.19 -19.87
N VAL A 186 -34.63 -33.87 -18.63
CA VAL A 186 -35.15 -34.55 -17.46
C VAL A 186 -36.59 -34.06 -17.34
N ASN A 187 -37.54 -34.90 -17.73
CA ASN A 187 -38.94 -34.69 -17.41
C ASN A 187 -39.04 -34.71 -15.87
N SER A 188 -38.95 -33.53 -15.25
CA SER A 188 -39.38 -33.35 -13.86
C SER A 188 -40.82 -33.81 -13.75
N PRO A 189 -41.19 -34.66 -12.78
CA PRO A 189 -42.58 -34.95 -12.53
C PRO A 189 -43.30 -33.64 -12.20
N GLU A 190 -44.41 -33.44 -12.89
CA GLU A 190 -45.30 -32.30 -12.79
C GLU A 190 -45.70 -32.06 -11.32
N LEU A 191 -45.11 -31.04 -10.69
CA LEU A 191 -45.67 -30.44 -9.50
C LEU A 191 -46.92 -29.66 -9.94
N THR A 192 -48.07 -30.31 -9.81
CA THR A 192 -49.37 -29.66 -9.91
C THR A 192 -49.38 -28.47 -8.95
N PRO A 193 -49.57 -27.23 -9.44
CA PRO A 193 -49.60 -26.07 -8.56
C PRO A 193 -50.93 -26.06 -7.82
N THR A 194 -50.90 -26.31 -6.51
CA THR A 194 -51.99 -25.89 -5.62
C THR A 194 -52.08 -24.37 -5.65
N PRO A 195 -53.26 -23.78 -5.91
CA PRO A 195 -53.40 -22.32 -5.96
C PRO A 195 -53.13 -21.73 -4.57
N ILE A 196 -52.15 -20.84 -4.49
CA ILE A 196 -51.96 -19.95 -3.34
C ILE A 196 -53.02 -18.86 -3.47
N VAL A 197 -53.96 -18.83 -2.52
CA VAL A 197 -54.91 -17.72 -2.39
C VAL A 197 -54.14 -16.49 -1.93
N VAL A 198 -53.97 -15.52 -2.83
CA VAL A 198 -53.46 -14.18 -2.49
C VAL A 198 -54.53 -13.46 -1.67
N GLN A 199 -54.30 -13.30 -0.38
CA GLN A 199 -55.07 -12.34 0.42
C GLN A 199 -54.56 -10.94 0.16
N THR A 200 -55.42 -10.10 -0.43
CA THR A 200 -55.19 -8.69 -0.69
C THR A 200 -55.09 -7.91 0.63
N PRO A 201 -53.98 -7.22 0.94
CA PRO A 201 -53.96 -6.24 2.02
C PRO A 201 -54.83 -5.05 1.63
N ALA A 202 -55.73 -4.66 2.55
CA ALA A 202 -56.58 -3.49 2.39
C ALA A 202 -55.74 -2.21 2.21
N ALA A 203 -56.11 -1.41 1.21
CA ALA A 203 -55.48 -0.15 0.86
C ALA A 203 -55.57 0.85 2.02
N ALA A 204 -54.42 1.38 2.45
CA ALA A 204 -54.34 2.58 3.27
C ALA A 204 -54.14 3.81 2.36
N THR A 205 -55.02 4.76 2.56
CA THR A 205 -55.25 6.01 1.83
C THR A 205 -54.04 6.93 1.70
N ALA A 206 -53.97 7.59 0.55
CA ALA A 206 -53.00 8.61 0.13
C ALA A 206 -52.87 9.82 1.09
N ILE A 207 -51.66 10.40 1.16
CA ILE A 207 -51.45 11.82 1.47
C ILE A 207 -50.44 12.42 0.48
N GLN A 208 -50.80 13.59 -0.01
CA GLN A 208 -50.30 14.30 -1.20
C GLN A 208 -48.96 15.01 -1.01
N ALA A 209 -48.27 15.21 -2.13
CA ALA A 209 -47.25 16.24 -2.31
C ALA A 209 -47.89 17.65 -2.23
N SER A 210 -47.16 18.62 -1.70
CA SER A 210 -47.48 20.05 -1.80
C SER A 210 -46.22 20.84 -2.10
N ASP A 211 -46.27 21.52 -3.24
CA ASP A 211 -45.39 22.61 -3.67
C ASP A 211 -46.19 23.92 -3.60
N ALA A 212 -45.58 25.00 -3.09
CA ALA A 212 -45.82 26.44 -3.39
C ALA A 212 -45.24 27.32 -2.25
N VAL A 213 -44.04 27.91 -2.37
CA VAL A 213 -43.67 29.21 -2.96
C VAL A 213 -44.22 30.48 -2.26
N ALA A 214 -43.32 31.31 -1.74
CA ALA A 214 -43.22 32.79 -1.92
C ALA A 214 -42.13 33.36 -0.98
N ALA A 215 -40.97 33.82 -1.47
CA ALA A 215 -40.66 35.11 -2.11
C ALA A 215 -40.20 36.20 -1.12
N GLY A 216 -38.96 36.66 -1.32
CA GLY A 216 -38.33 37.83 -0.68
C GLY A 216 -36.99 38.15 -1.35
N ALA A 217 -37.01 39.13 -2.24
CA ALA A 217 -35.91 39.84 -2.94
C ALA A 217 -34.84 40.40 -1.97
N SER A 218 -33.64 40.91 -2.30
CA SER A 218 -32.80 41.17 -3.48
C SER A 218 -31.44 41.66 -2.92
N GLU A 219 -30.30 41.29 -3.51
CA GLU A 219 -29.33 42.25 -4.10
C GLU A 219 -28.04 41.56 -4.56
N ALA A 220 -27.56 42.01 -5.71
CA ALA A 220 -26.41 41.54 -6.45
C ALA A 220 -25.20 42.47 -6.28
N SER A 221 -23.98 41.93 -6.34
CA SER A 221 -22.75 42.60 -6.85
C SER A 221 -21.60 41.57 -6.81
N ALA A 222 -21.19 40.93 -7.91
CA ALA A 222 -20.33 41.37 -9.02
C ALA A 222 -18.82 41.12 -8.81
N ALA A 223 -18.20 40.59 -9.88
CA ALA A 223 -16.76 40.59 -10.25
C ALA A 223 -15.79 39.67 -9.47
N ALA A 224 -14.75 39.07 -10.06
CA ALA A 224 -14.32 38.78 -11.43
C ALA A 224 -13.13 37.82 -11.30
N ALA A 225 -12.99 36.87 -12.23
CA ALA A 225 -11.81 36.01 -12.34
C ALA A 225 -10.62 36.81 -12.91
N PRO A 226 -9.39 36.70 -12.37
CA PRO A 226 -8.22 37.31 -12.99
C PRO A 226 -7.74 36.47 -14.18
N GLN A 227 -7.74 37.09 -15.37
CA GLN A 227 -7.04 36.58 -16.55
C GLN A 227 -5.52 36.79 -16.42
N PRO A 228 -4.69 35.92 -17.03
CA PRO A 228 -3.24 36.13 -17.12
C PRO A 228 -2.90 37.21 -18.17
N PRO A 229 -1.84 38.01 -17.98
CA PRO A 229 -1.46 39.01 -18.97
C PRO A 229 -0.85 38.38 -20.22
N HIS A 230 -1.43 38.73 -21.37
CA HIS A 230 -0.84 38.55 -22.69
C HIS A 230 0.34 39.49 -22.88
N SER A 231 1.49 38.92 -23.23
CA SER A 231 2.66 39.65 -23.73
C SER A 231 2.31 40.34 -25.05
N THR A 232 2.47 41.66 -25.10
CA THR A 232 2.42 42.44 -26.34
C THR A 232 3.82 42.50 -26.93
N ALA A 233 3.98 41.94 -28.13
CA ALA A 233 5.09 42.23 -29.02
C ALA A 233 4.71 43.43 -29.89
N THR A 234 5.53 44.49 -29.89
CA THR A 234 5.60 45.44 -31.00
C THR A 234 7.00 46.05 -31.07
N GLN A 235 7.60 45.89 -32.26
CA GLN A 235 8.71 46.61 -32.89
C GLN A 235 10.12 46.48 -32.30
#